data_AF-A0A2V8C0A4-F1
#
_entry.id   AF-A0A2V8C0A4-F1
#
_cell.length_a   1.000
_cell.length_b   1.000
_cell.length_c   1.000
_cell.angle_alpha   90.00
_cell.angle_beta   90.00
_cell.angle_gamma   90.00
#
_symmetry.space_group_name_H-M   'P 1'
#
loop_
_entity.id
_entity.type
_entity.pdbx_description
1 polymer ?
#
loop_
_entity_poly.entity_id
_entity_poly.type
_entity_poly.pdbx_seq_one_letter_code
_entity_poly.pdbx_strand_id
1 'polypeptide(L)'
;QPTRTPDDSPVISALDASIQRVLGRRPELIASPGTYDHKHVTRIAGVPHCVAYGPGELEIAHQPDEFCRVDDLVNATKVIALATLDLMNS
;
A
#
# COMPACT_ATOMS: atom_id res chain seq x y z
N GLN A 1 -18.87 0.32 -8.88
CA GLN A 1 -18.15 1.60 -9.06
C GLN A 1 -16.70 1.43 -8.58
N PRO A 2 -15.73 2.12 -9.18
CA PRO A 2 -14.35 2.21 -8.67
C PRO A 2 -14.28 2.89 -7.29
N THR A 3 -13.19 2.67 -6.56
CA THR A 3 -12.90 3.36 -5.27
C THR A 3 -11.50 3.95 -5.38
N ARG A 4 -11.32 5.17 -4.88
CA ARG A 4 -10.05 5.89 -4.87
C ARG A 4 -9.87 6.57 -3.52
N THR A 5 -8.66 6.48 -2.97
CA THR A 5 -8.24 7.20 -1.78
C THR A 5 -8.22 8.72 -2.08
N PRO A 6 -8.63 9.61 -1.16
CA PRO A 6 -8.44 11.04 -1.33
C PRO A 6 -6.97 11.40 -1.57
N ASP A 7 -6.70 12.34 -2.48
CA ASP A 7 -5.33 12.73 -2.87
C ASP A 7 -4.52 13.32 -1.72
N ASP A 8 -5.22 13.94 -0.78
CA ASP A 8 -4.68 14.55 0.44
C ASP A 8 -4.66 13.59 1.64
N SER A 9 -4.89 12.29 1.41
CA SER A 9 -4.92 11.33 2.51
C SER A 9 -3.55 11.26 3.22
N PRO A 10 -3.52 11.35 4.57
CA PRO A 10 -2.27 11.27 5.32
C PRO A 10 -1.58 9.90 5.16
N VAL A 11 -2.35 8.85 4.84
CA VAL A 11 -1.81 7.51 4.55
C VAL A 11 -0.95 7.52 3.27
N ILE A 12 -1.31 8.33 2.26
CA ILE A 12 -0.52 8.45 1.04
C ILE A 12 0.83 9.11 1.35
N SER A 13 0.83 10.24 2.07
CA SER A 13 2.08 10.95 2.39
C SER A 13 3.00 10.14 3.30
N ALA A 14 2.44 9.44 4.30
CA ALA A 14 3.21 8.60 5.22
C ALA A 14 3.88 7.42 4.48
N LEU A 15 3.16 6.79 3.53
CA LEU A 15 3.71 5.74 2.68
C LEU A 15 4.76 6.30 1.70
N ASP A 16 4.52 7.44 1.04
CA ASP A 16 5.47 8.07 0.12
C ASP A 16 6.83 8.33 0.81
N ALA A 17 6.80 8.98 1.98
CA ALA A 17 7.99 9.28 2.76
C ALA A 17 8.72 7.99 3.22
N SER A 18 7.96 7.00 3.68
CA SER A 18 8.51 5.72 4.16
C SER A 18 9.13 4.90 3.04
N ILE A 19 8.48 4.84 1.87
CA ILE A 19 8.98 4.16 0.68
C ILE A 19 10.27 4.83 0.20
N GLN A 20 10.29 6.17 0.10
CA GLN A 20 11.49 6.91 -0.27
C GLN A 20 12.65 6.64 0.71
N ARG A 21 12.37 6.55 2.01
CA ARG A 21 13.38 6.28 3.04
C ARG A 21 13.95 4.87 2.97
N VAL A 22 13.13 3.86 2.70
CA VAL A 22 13.55 2.45 2.71
C VAL A 22 14.14 2.02 1.36
N LEU A 23 13.55 2.48 0.25
CA LEU A 23 13.89 2.03 -1.11
C LEU A 23 14.68 3.06 -1.92
N GLY A 24 14.86 4.28 -1.41
CA GLY A 24 15.62 5.34 -2.09
C GLY A 24 14.91 5.95 -3.31
N ARG A 25 13.65 5.58 -3.57
CA ARG A 25 12.84 6.05 -4.71
C ARG A 25 11.41 6.33 -4.28
N ARG A 26 10.75 7.26 -4.98
CA ARG A 26 9.34 7.57 -4.73
C ARG A 26 8.43 6.52 -5.37
N PRO A 27 7.31 6.15 -4.72
CA PRO A 27 6.29 5.30 -5.32
C PRO A 27 5.49 6.03 -6.41
N GLU A 28 4.77 5.24 -7.21
CA GLU A 28 3.73 5.73 -8.12
C GLU A 28 2.35 5.43 -7.53
N LEU A 29 1.37 6.29 -7.81
CA LEU A 29 -0.03 6.05 -7.46
C LEU A 29 -0.72 5.31 -8.61
N ILE A 30 -0.89 4.00 -8.45
CA ILE A 30 -1.40 3.12 -9.50
C ILE A 30 -2.83 2.70 -9.19
N ALA A 31 -3.73 2.84 -10.16
CA ALA A 31 -5.03 2.21 -10.12
C ALA A 31 -4.89 0.73 -10.50
N SER A 32 -5.21 -0.19 -9.60
CA SER A 32 -5.18 -1.61 -9.94
C SER A 32 -6.42 -2.01 -10.76
N PRO A 33 -6.26 -2.88 -11.79
CA PRO A 33 -7.39 -3.41 -12.54
C PRO A 33 -8.20 -4.46 -11.76
N GLY A 34 -7.66 -4.98 -10.65
CA GLY A 34 -8.30 -5.97 -9.79
C GLY A 34 -9.24 -5.35 -8.73
N THR A 35 -9.94 -6.21 -8.00
CA THR A 35 -10.77 -5.78 -6.87
C THR A 35 -10.03 -5.99 -5.55
N TYR A 36 -9.97 -4.94 -4.72
CA TYR A 36 -9.49 -5.02 -3.34
C TYR A 36 -10.64 -4.78 -2.36
N ASP A 37 -10.41 -5.20 -1.11
CA ASP A 37 -11.31 -4.91 0.00
C ASP A 37 -11.41 -3.42 0.34
N HIS A 38 -10.56 -2.58 -0.26
CA HIS A 38 -10.68 -1.11 -0.21
C HIS A 38 -12.12 -0.64 -0.43
N LYS A 39 -12.87 -1.22 -1.38
CA LYS A 39 -14.27 -0.84 -1.61
C LYS A 39 -15.16 -1.09 -0.39
N HIS A 40 -14.90 -2.14 0.39
CA HIS A 40 -15.63 -2.48 1.60
C HIS A 40 -15.20 -1.57 2.76
N VAL A 41 -13.89 -1.33 2.93
CA VAL A 41 -13.34 -0.40 3.93
C VAL A 41 -13.95 1.00 3.75
N THR A 42 -14.04 1.48 2.52
CA THR A 42 -14.63 2.80 2.26
C THR A 42 -16.15 2.81 2.39
N ARG A 43 -16.87 1.85 1.78
CA ARG A 43 -18.33 1.96 1.64
C ARG A 43 -19.11 1.39 2.81
N ILE A 44 -18.58 0.36 3.47
CA ILE A 44 -19.24 -0.31 4.60
C ILE A 44 -18.71 0.27 5.90
N ALA A 45 -17.39 0.36 6.06
CA ALA A 45 -16.80 0.87 7.30
C ALA A 45 -16.69 2.40 7.34
N GLY A 46 -16.92 3.11 6.23
CA GLY A 46 -16.88 4.57 6.17
C GLY A 46 -15.48 5.16 6.31
N VAL A 47 -14.42 4.37 6.03
CA VAL A 47 -13.02 4.80 6.15
C VAL A 47 -12.46 5.10 4.75
N PRO A 48 -12.33 6.38 4.34
CA PRO A 48 -11.89 6.74 2.99
C PRO A 48 -10.35 6.66 2.81
N HIS A 49 -9.60 6.60 3.90
CA HIS A 49 -8.14 6.60 3.90
C HIS A 49 -7.59 5.17 3.89
N CYS A 50 -7.59 4.55 2.71
CA CYS A 50 -7.12 3.18 2.53
C CYS A 50 -6.23 3.10 1.29
N VAL A 51 -5.07 2.46 1.42
CA VAL A 51 -4.13 2.22 0.31
C VAL A 51 -3.77 0.74 0.32
N ALA A 52 -3.76 0.11 -0.85
CA ALA A 52 -3.21 -1.23 -1.02
C ALA A 52 -1.70 -1.11 -1.22
N TYR A 53 -0.93 -1.72 -0.32
CA TYR A 53 0.53 -1.73 -0.36
C TYR A 53 1.05 -3.04 0.23
N GLY A 54 2.02 -3.65 -0.44
CA GLY A 54 2.64 -4.89 0.00
C GLY A 54 3.62 -5.42 -1.05
N PRO A 55 4.44 -6.41 -0.69
CA PRO A 55 5.34 -7.07 -1.62
C PRO A 55 4.60 -8.15 -2.43
N GLY A 56 5.20 -8.58 -3.54
CA GLY A 56 4.63 -9.61 -4.42
C GLY A 56 4.42 -9.10 -5.84
N GLU A 57 4.51 -10.03 -6.80
CA GLU A 57 4.40 -9.72 -8.22
C GLU A 57 2.98 -10.04 -8.72
N LEU A 58 2.24 -9.01 -9.14
CA LEU A 58 0.86 -9.17 -9.59
C LEU A 58 0.71 -10.08 -10.82
N GLU A 59 1.75 -10.16 -11.66
CA GLU A 59 1.74 -10.97 -12.89
C GLU A 59 1.72 -12.48 -12.62
N ILE A 60 2.28 -12.91 -11.49
CA ILE A 60 2.34 -14.33 -11.08
C ILE A 60 1.37 -14.66 -9.94
N ALA A 61 0.60 -13.68 -9.46
CA ALA A 61 -0.39 -13.90 -8.42
C ALA A 61 -1.45 -14.93 -8.87
N HIS A 62 -1.78 -15.89 -7.99
CA HIS A 62 -2.67 -17.02 -8.25
C HIS A 62 -2.19 -18.00 -9.34
N GLN A 63 -0.91 -17.96 -9.72
CA GLN A 63 -0.30 -18.93 -10.65
C GLN A 63 0.51 -19.99 -9.89
N PRO A 64 0.80 -21.15 -10.52
CA PRO A 64 1.82 -22.06 -10.00
C PRO A 64 3.15 -21.32 -9.80
N ASP A 65 3.89 -21.71 -8.76
CA ASP A 65 5.18 -21.11 -8.40
C ASP A 65 5.11 -19.62 -8.00
N GLU A 66 3.94 -19.11 -7.60
CA GLU A 66 3.81 -17.80 -6.95
C GLU A 66 4.77 -17.67 -5.76
N PHE A 67 5.54 -16.58 -5.73
CA PHE A 67 6.49 -16.30 -4.65
C PHE A 67 6.58 -14.81 -4.34
N CYS A 68 7.24 -14.52 -3.22
CA CYS A 68 7.64 -13.19 -2.82
C CYS A 68 9.10 -13.24 -2.37
N ARG A 69 9.91 -12.25 -2.77
CA ARG A 69 11.30 -12.16 -2.32
C ARG A 69 11.33 -11.81 -0.84
N VAL A 70 12.20 -12.46 -0.07
CA VAL A 70 12.39 -12.16 1.36
C VAL A 70 12.80 -10.71 1.58
N ASP A 71 13.65 -10.16 0.72
CA ASP A 71 14.06 -8.75 0.79
C ASP A 71 12.88 -7.79 0.61
N ASP A 72 11.95 -8.10 -0.29
CA ASP A 72 10.76 -7.28 -0.52
C ASP A 72 9.83 -7.34 0.68
N LEU A 73 9.67 -8.52 1.29
CA LEU A 73 8.91 -8.68 2.53
C LEU A 73 9.50 -7.87 3.69
N VAL A 74 10.82 -7.92 3.85
CA VAL A 74 11.53 -7.15 4.88
C VAL A 74 11.39 -5.65 4.62
N ASN A 75 11.54 -5.20 3.37
CA ASN A 75 11.41 -3.79 3.02
C ASN A 75 9.97 -3.28 3.18
N ALA A 76 8.97 -4.03 2.75
CA ALA A 76 7.57 -3.68 2.94
C ALA A 76 7.23 -3.55 4.42
N THR A 77 7.75 -4.45 5.27
CA THR A 77 7.57 -4.39 6.72
C THR A 77 8.19 -3.11 7.31
N LYS A 78 9.41 -2.73 6.90
CA LYS A 78 10.04 -1.47 7.32
C LYS A 78 9.21 -0.26 6.91
N VAL A 79 8.68 -0.25 5.68
CA VAL A 79 7.82 0.83 5.18
C VAL A 79 6.55 0.96 6.01
N ILE A 80 5.84 -0.15 6.25
CA ILE A 80 4.62 -0.16 7.05
C ILE A 80 4.91 0.33 8.46
N ALA A 81 5.98 -0.15 9.10
CA ALA A 81 6.35 0.27 10.45
C ALA A 81 6.64 1.77 10.54
N LEU A 82 7.39 2.33 9.59
CA LEU A 82 7.70 3.76 9.55
C LEU A 82 6.45 4.61 9.29
N ALA A 83 5.59 4.20 8.35
CA ALA A 83 4.37 4.91 8.04
C ALA A 83 3.38 4.90 9.22
N THR A 84 3.25 3.77 9.91
CA THR A 84 2.45 3.68 11.13
C THR A 84 3.00 4.58 12.23
N LEU A 85 4.33 4.60 12.43
CA LEU A 85 4.95 5.47 13.43
C LEU A 85 4.73 6.95 13.12
N ASP A 86 4.83 7.35 11.85
CA ASP A 86 4.55 8.72 11.41
C ASP A 86 3.10 9.12 11.73
N LEU A 87 2.14 8.29 11.32
CA LEU A 87 0.70 8.52 11.54
C LEU A 87 0.26 8.50 13.01
N MET A 88 1.03 7.86 13.90
CA MET A 88 0.73 7.82 15.34
C MET A 88 1.33 9.01 16.10
N ASN A 89 2.32 9.69 15.52
CA ASN A 89 2.97 10.84 16.13
C ASN A 89 2.46 12.18 15.57
N SER A 90 1.60 12.13 14.57
CA SER A 90 0.96 13.27 13.90
C SER A 90 -0.33 13.73 14.56
#